data_AF-A0A3R7LG34-F1
#
_entry.id   AF-A0A3R7LG34-F1
#
_cell.length_a   1.000
_cell.length_b   1.000
_cell.length_c   1.000
_cell.angle_alpha   90.00
_cell.angle_beta   90.00
_cell.angle_gamma   90.00
#
_symmetry.space_group_name_H-M   'P 1'
#
loop_
_entity.id
_entity.type
_entity.pdbx_description
1 polymer ?
#
loop_
_entity_poly.entity_id
_entity_poly.type
_entity_poly.pdbx_seq_one_letter_code
_entity_poly.pdbx_strand_id
1 'polypeptide(L)'
;MSRLRVTPKGKVKKNIPVTRVGKKQYLKRRFAHVRRVDVAGANNHFTQKYFDGSNTAAQNFTRLGLATDPSAPKAIVELRKKQVRPNSRRRLEEEDALAEQKAQRQKSRVGRPVSEAEGTTMVNLIQKHGTDFKAMSFDRKLNPFQLNPRQLQRQVVNYLRWHQAAFPAAFAEAEAKGWFSLAEYSDPRHRLGKK
;
A
#
# COMPACT_ATOMS: atom_id res chain seq x y z
N MET A 1 -52.59 51.05 32.86
CA MET A 1 -51.13 50.87 32.66
C MET A 1 -50.69 49.50 33.18
N SER A 2 -50.51 48.51 32.29
CA SER A 2 -50.06 47.16 32.68
C SER A 2 -48.54 47.04 32.54
N ARG A 3 -47.86 46.71 33.65
CA ARG A 3 -46.39 46.61 33.75
C ARG A 3 -45.85 45.44 32.91
N LEU A 4 -44.99 45.74 31.94
CA LEU A 4 -44.15 44.76 31.26
C LEU A 4 -43.08 44.22 32.22
N ARG A 5 -43.10 42.92 32.53
CA ARG A 5 -42.01 42.25 33.25
C ARG A 5 -40.89 41.91 32.26
N VAL A 6 -39.73 42.53 32.44
CA VAL A 6 -38.48 42.21 31.72
C VAL A 6 -37.66 41.27 32.60
N THR A 7 -37.43 40.03 32.15
CA THR A 7 -36.48 39.12 32.80
C THR A 7 -35.04 39.47 32.39
N PRO A 8 -34.05 39.39 33.29
CA PRO A 8 -32.68 39.73 32.97
C PRO A 8 -32.03 38.61 32.16
N LYS A 9 -31.52 38.99 30.98
CA LYS A 9 -30.78 38.20 29.98
C LYS A 9 -31.62 37.38 28.99
N GLY A 10 -31.83 38.00 27.83
CA GLY A 10 -31.49 37.34 26.56
C GLY A 10 -32.64 37.04 25.60
N LYS A 11 -32.94 38.04 24.76
CA LYS A 11 -33.81 38.00 23.56
C LYS A 11 -35.31 37.90 23.85
N VAL A 12 -36.00 39.01 23.61
CA VAL A 12 -37.42 38.99 23.23
C VAL A 12 -37.54 37.99 22.08
N LYS A 13 -38.12 36.81 22.34
CA LYS A 13 -38.59 35.94 21.26
C LYS A 13 -39.70 36.73 20.58
N LYS A 14 -39.33 37.54 19.59
CA LYS A 14 -40.33 38.06 18.66
C LYS A 14 -40.99 36.81 18.08
N ASN A 15 -42.30 36.66 18.28
CA ASN A 15 -43.12 35.70 17.56
C ASN A 15 -43.16 36.11 16.08
N ILE A 16 -41.99 36.12 15.42
CA ILE A 16 -41.91 36.26 13.98
C ILE A 16 -42.38 34.90 13.48
N PRO A 17 -43.51 34.82 12.75
CA PRO A 17 -43.90 33.58 12.13
C PRO A 17 -42.73 33.14 11.26
N VAL A 18 -42.10 32.01 11.60
CA VAL A 18 -41.04 31.45 10.78
C VAL A 18 -41.72 31.08 9.47
N THR A 19 -41.58 31.94 8.47
CA THR A 19 -42.16 31.72 7.14
C THR A 19 -41.71 30.35 6.66
N ARG A 20 -42.53 29.68 5.85
CA ARG A 20 -42.18 28.37 5.28
C ARG A 20 -40.79 28.39 4.62
N VAL A 21 -40.42 29.54 4.04
CA VAL A 21 -39.10 29.83 3.46
C VAL A 21 -38.01 29.92 4.54
N GLY A 22 -38.23 30.68 5.63
CA GLY A 22 -37.29 30.77 6.75
C GLY A 22 -37.05 29.42 7.43
N LYS A 23 -38.09 28.58 7.58
CA LYS A 23 -37.97 27.22 8.11
C LYS A 23 -37.12 26.34 7.20
N LYS A 24 -37.38 26.39 5.88
CA LYS A 24 -36.58 25.66 4.87
C LYS A 24 -35.11 26.10 4.88
N GLN A 25 -34.84 27.40 4.93
CA GLN A 25 -33.47 27.93 4.99
C GLN A 25 -32.76 27.55 6.29
N TYR A 26 -33.46 27.60 7.43
CA TYR A 26 -32.94 27.16 8.71
C TYR A 26 -32.55 25.68 8.70
N LEU A 27 -33.44 24.80 8.22
CA LEU A 27 -33.15 23.37 8.11
C LEU A 27 -31.98 23.10 7.14
N LYS A 28 -31.92 23.80 5.99
CA LYS A 28 -30.81 23.70 5.04
C LYS A 28 -29.46 24.05 5.69
N ARG A 29 -29.43 25.10 6.52
CA ARG A 29 -28.21 25.50 7.27
C ARG A 29 -27.89 24.51 8.39
N ARG A 30 -28.90 24.09 9.16
CA ARG A 30 -28.75 23.16 10.30
C ARG A 30 -28.21 21.81 9.87
N PHE A 31 -28.69 21.27 8.74
CA PHE A 31 -28.29 19.96 8.20
C PHE A 31 -27.25 20.03 7.07
N ALA A 32 -26.59 21.17 6.88
CA ALA A 32 -25.58 21.33 5.83
C ALA A 32 -24.40 20.35 5.98
N HIS A 33 -24.04 20.00 7.22
CA HIS A 33 -22.96 19.06 7.51
C HIS A 33 -23.33 17.62 7.09
N VAL A 34 -24.57 17.18 7.33
CA VAL A 34 -25.09 15.87 6.88
C VAL A 34 -25.02 15.77 5.36
N ARG A 35 -25.51 16.81 4.65
CA ARG A 35 -25.43 16.87 3.18
C ARG A 35 -24.00 16.83 2.64
N ARG A 36 -23.03 17.40 3.35
CA ARG A 36 -21.61 17.33 2.95
C ARG A 36 -21.06 15.91 3.05
N VAL A 37 -21.49 15.14 4.04
CA VAL A 37 -21.10 13.73 4.21
C VAL A 37 -21.73 12.89 3.11
N ASP A 38 -23.01 13.10 2.83
CA ASP A 38 -23.72 12.40 1.76
C ASP A 38 -23.08 12.67 0.39
N VAL A 39 -22.78 13.94 0.07
CA VAL A 39 -22.12 14.32 -1.19
C VAL A 39 -20.70 13.75 -1.28
N ALA A 40 -19.93 13.79 -0.19
CA ALA A 40 -18.58 13.21 -0.18
C ALA A 40 -18.61 11.68 -0.28
N GLY A 41 -19.65 11.05 0.26
CA GLY A 41 -19.86 9.60 0.25
C GLY A 41 -20.45 9.05 -1.04
N ALA A 42 -21.13 9.89 -1.84
CA ALA A 42 -21.96 9.44 -2.96
C ALA A 42 -21.18 8.90 -4.17
N ASN A 43 -19.90 9.25 -4.35
CA ASN A 43 -19.21 9.02 -5.61
C ASN A 43 -18.57 7.63 -5.77
N ASN A 44 -18.48 6.82 -4.70
CA ASN A 44 -17.82 5.51 -4.73
C ASN A 44 -18.56 4.50 -3.83
N HIS A 45 -18.70 3.25 -4.28
CA HIS A 45 -19.25 2.15 -3.49
C HIS A 45 -18.60 2.03 -2.10
N PHE A 46 -17.27 2.18 -2.01
CA PHE A 46 -16.55 2.12 -0.74
C PHE A 46 -16.95 3.25 0.21
N THR A 47 -17.08 4.48 -0.30
CA THR A 47 -17.46 5.61 0.55
C THR A 47 -18.94 5.55 0.91
N GLN A 48 -19.81 5.05 0.03
CA GLN A 48 -21.22 4.79 0.35
C GLN A 48 -21.39 3.73 1.44
N LYS A 49 -20.61 2.63 1.38
CA LYS A 49 -20.68 1.52 2.34
C LYS A 49 -20.15 1.88 3.72
N TYR A 50 -19.03 2.60 3.76
CA TYR A 50 -18.30 2.82 5.00
C TYR A 50 -18.45 4.21 5.62
N PHE A 51 -19.04 5.20 4.91
CA PHE A 51 -19.31 6.50 5.50
C PHE A 51 -20.49 6.41 6.46
N ASP A 52 -20.29 7.00 7.63
CA ASP A 52 -21.31 7.12 8.64
C ASP A 52 -21.82 8.56 8.63
N GLY A 53 -23.13 8.74 8.43
CA GLY A 53 -23.79 10.05 8.38
C GLY A 53 -23.73 10.83 9.71
N SER A 54 -23.41 10.16 10.82
CA SER A 54 -23.19 10.80 12.12
C SER A 54 -21.83 11.47 12.25
N ASN A 55 -20.85 11.09 11.42
CA ASN A 55 -19.50 11.65 11.45
C ASN A 55 -19.31 12.68 10.34
N THR A 56 -18.42 13.63 10.58
CA THR A 56 -17.99 14.54 9.52
C THR A 56 -17.22 13.79 8.44
N ALA A 57 -17.22 14.32 7.20
CA ALA A 57 -16.46 13.73 6.09
C ALA A 57 -14.98 13.52 6.46
N ALA A 58 -14.38 14.49 7.17
CA ALA A 58 -12.99 14.40 7.62
C ALA A 58 -12.72 13.26 8.60
N GLN A 59 -13.65 13.02 9.53
CA GLN A 59 -13.57 11.88 10.45
C GLN A 59 -13.75 10.55 9.72
N ASN A 60 -14.66 10.46 8.74
CA ASN A 60 -14.84 9.26 7.92
C ASN A 60 -13.58 8.94 7.10
N PHE A 61 -12.98 9.92 6.43
CA PHE A 61 -11.70 9.73 5.72
C PHE A 61 -10.59 9.28 6.68
N THR A 62 -10.46 9.93 7.84
CA THR A 62 -9.43 9.58 8.83
C THR A 62 -9.62 8.17 9.40
N ARG A 63 -10.88 7.74 9.60
CA ARG A 63 -11.23 6.36 10.01
C ARG A 63 -10.83 5.32 8.97
N LEU A 64 -11.03 5.63 7.69
CA LEU A 64 -10.61 4.80 6.55
C LEU A 64 -9.09 4.83 6.30
N GLY A 65 -8.33 5.63 7.07
CA GLY A 65 -6.90 5.81 6.84
C GLY A 65 -6.56 6.71 5.65
N LEU A 66 -7.54 7.42 5.10
CA LEU A 66 -7.38 8.36 4.00
C LEU A 66 -7.05 9.77 4.52
N ALA A 67 -6.23 10.49 3.77
CA ALA A 67 -5.95 11.89 4.02
C ALA A 67 -7.05 12.77 3.41
N THR A 68 -7.53 13.76 4.16
CA THR A 68 -8.49 14.76 3.66
C THR A 68 -7.83 15.83 2.79
N ASP A 69 -6.56 16.10 3.04
CA ASP A 69 -5.74 17.05 2.30
C ASP A 69 -4.34 16.43 2.17
N PRO A 70 -3.90 16.07 0.94
CA PRO A 70 -2.62 15.42 0.72
C PRO A 70 -1.43 16.36 0.96
N SER A 71 -1.64 17.67 0.89
CA SER A 71 -0.59 18.68 1.05
C SER A 71 -0.45 19.15 2.51
N ALA A 72 -1.31 18.66 3.41
CA ALA A 72 -1.28 19.08 4.81
C ALA A 72 0.02 18.62 5.50
N PRO A 73 0.67 19.50 6.30
CA PRO A 73 1.84 19.11 7.07
C PRO A 73 1.50 18.04 8.12
N LYS A 74 2.50 17.21 8.46
CA LYS A 74 2.36 16.06 9.37
C LYS A 74 1.71 16.43 10.71
N ALA A 75 2.05 17.60 11.28
CA ALA A 75 1.48 18.08 12.54
C ALA A 75 -0.06 18.22 12.47
N ILE A 76 -0.59 18.75 11.37
CA ILE A 76 -2.04 18.90 11.17
C ILE A 76 -2.70 17.53 10.99
N VAL A 77 -2.05 16.61 10.27
CA VAL A 77 -2.54 15.24 10.10
C VAL A 77 -2.64 14.51 11.44
N GLU A 78 -1.66 14.68 12.33
CA GLU A 78 -1.66 14.08 13.66
C GLU A 78 -2.76 14.67 14.56
N LEU A 79 -2.98 15.98 14.52
CA LEU A 79 -4.09 16.62 15.22
C LEU A 79 -5.44 16.07 14.77
N ARG A 80 -5.64 15.87 13.47
CA ARG A 80 -6.87 15.25 12.91
C ARG A 80 -7.04 13.81 13.39
N LYS A 81 -5.96 13.01 13.44
CA LYS A 81 -6.00 11.64 13.97
C LYS A 81 -6.44 11.59 15.44
N LYS A 82 -6.01 12.55 16.27
CA LYS A 82 -6.41 12.64 17.69
C LYS A 82 -7.91 12.91 17.89
N GLN A 83 -8.59 13.53 16.92
CA GLN A 83 -10.03 13.80 16.99
C GLN A 83 -10.88 12.54 16.76
N VAL A 84 -10.29 11.48 16.20
CA VAL A 84 -10.96 10.20 15.97
C VAL A 84 -10.69 9.27 17.15
N ARG A 85 -11.73 8.60 17.65
CA ARG A 85 -11.58 7.63 18.74
C ARG A 85 -10.62 6.50 18.30
N PRO A 86 -9.62 6.12 19.11
CA PRO A 86 -8.56 5.19 18.70
C PRO A 86 -9.09 3.82 18.25
N ASN A 87 -10.15 3.31 18.90
CA ASN A 87 -10.77 2.02 18.57
C ASN A 87 -11.95 2.12 17.60
N SER A 88 -12.03 3.21 16.83
CA SER A 88 -13.15 3.42 15.92
C SER A 88 -12.85 3.10 14.46
N ARG A 89 -11.65 2.56 14.19
CA ARG A 89 -11.31 1.99 12.90
C ARG A 89 -12.10 0.69 12.72
N ARG A 90 -13.04 0.69 11.78
CA ARG A 90 -13.69 -0.53 11.32
C ARG A 90 -12.68 -1.27 10.45
N ARG A 91 -12.52 -2.58 10.68
CA ARG A 91 -11.86 -3.48 9.74
C ARG A 91 -12.71 -3.51 8.47
N LEU A 92 -12.12 -3.25 7.31
CA LEU A 92 -12.85 -3.35 6.05
C LEU A 92 -13.01 -4.83 5.68
N GLU A 93 -14.18 -5.20 5.17
CA GLU A 93 -14.43 -6.59 4.74
C GLU A 93 -13.51 -6.98 3.57
N GLU A 94 -13.11 -6.02 2.75
CA GLU A 94 -12.24 -6.24 1.60
C GLU A 94 -10.75 -6.35 1.97
N GLU A 95 -10.36 -6.13 3.23
CA GLU A 95 -8.97 -6.29 3.67
C GLU A 95 -8.48 -7.73 3.47
N ASP A 96 -9.33 -8.71 3.77
CA ASP A 96 -8.99 -10.12 3.65
C ASP A 96 -8.86 -10.52 2.17
N ALA A 97 -9.82 -10.11 1.34
CA ALA A 97 -9.76 -10.31 -0.11
C ALA A 97 -8.53 -9.64 -0.75
N LEU A 98 -8.14 -8.44 -0.29
CA LEU A 98 -6.92 -7.77 -0.74
C LEU A 98 -5.65 -8.49 -0.28
N ALA A 99 -5.65 -9.04 0.93
CA ALA A 99 -4.54 -9.83 1.45
C ALA A 99 -4.38 -11.13 0.65
N GLU A 100 -5.47 -11.82 0.36
CA GLU A 100 -5.51 -13.00 -0.50
C GLU A 100 -5.04 -12.67 -1.92
N GLN A 101 -5.54 -11.60 -2.52
CA GLN A 101 -5.11 -11.16 -3.85
C GLN A 101 -3.61 -10.82 -3.86
N LYS A 102 -3.09 -10.15 -2.82
CA LYS A 102 -1.66 -9.86 -2.68
C LYS A 102 -0.85 -11.15 -2.57
N ALA A 103 -1.30 -12.11 -1.75
CA ALA A 103 -0.65 -13.41 -1.59
C ALA A 103 -0.67 -14.19 -2.92
N GLN A 104 -1.79 -14.19 -3.64
CA GLN A 104 -1.91 -14.82 -4.95
C GLN A 104 -0.97 -14.17 -5.98
N ARG A 105 -0.93 -12.83 -6.05
CA ARG A 105 0.01 -12.11 -6.93
C ARG A 105 1.46 -12.38 -6.59
N GLN A 106 1.80 -12.53 -5.30
CA GLN A 106 3.15 -12.90 -4.88
C GLN A 106 3.50 -14.32 -5.31
N LYS A 107 2.57 -15.27 -5.14
CA LYS A 107 2.73 -16.67 -5.57
C LYS A 107 2.85 -16.79 -7.09
N SER A 108 2.05 -16.03 -7.83
CA SER A 108 2.04 -16.04 -9.30
C SER A 108 3.06 -15.08 -9.92
N ARG A 109 3.94 -14.45 -9.11
CA ARG A 109 4.90 -13.47 -9.63
C ARG A 109 5.99 -14.20 -10.40
N VAL A 110 5.83 -14.25 -11.72
CA VAL A 110 6.88 -14.71 -12.62
C VAL A 110 8.09 -13.78 -12.50
N GLY A 111 9.29 -14.37 -12.39
CA GLY A 111 10.54 -13.61 -12.42
C GLY A 111 10.68 -12.81 -13.71
N ARG A 112 11.55 -11.78 -13.72
CA ARG A 112 11.86 -11.05 -14.96
C ARG A 112 12.35 -12.05 -16.01
N PRO A 113 11.79 -12.06 -17.23
CA PRO A 113 12.31 -12.92 -18.29
C PRO A 113 13.77 -12.60 -18.56
N VAL A 114 14.57 -13.65 -18.66
CA VAL A 114 16.01 -13.56 -18.97
C VAL A 114 16.19 -13.88 -20.44
N SER A 115 17.02 -13.09 -21.13
CA SER A 115 17.33 -13.36 -22.54
C SER A 115 18.17 -14.63 -22.68
N GLU A 116 18.15 -15.28 -23.84
CA GLU A 116 18.93 -16.50 -24.08
C GLU A 116 20.44 -16.28 -23.89
N ALA A 117 20.95 -15.13 -24.36
CA ALA A 117 22.34 -14.74 -24.16
C ALA A 117 22.70 -14.50 -22.69
N GLU A 118 21.80 -13.84 -21.92
CA GLU A 118 21.98 -13.71 -20.47
C GLU A 118 21.93 -15.09 -19.79
N GLY A 119 21.02 -15.97 -20.21
CA GLY A 119 20.90 -17.33 -19.68
C GLY A 119 22.17 -18.16 -19.87
N THR A 120 22.68 -18.21 -21.10
CA THR A 120 23.90 -18.98 -21.43
C THR A 120 25.13 -18.47 -20.68
N THR A 121 25.30 -17.16 -20.57
CA THR A 121 26.41 -16.58 -19.80
C THR A 121 26.30 -16.91 -18.31
N MET A 122 25.11 -16.83 -17.72
CA MET A 122 24.89 -17.19 -16.32
C MET A 122 25.13 -18.69 -16.07
N VAL A 123 24.64 -19.57 -16.94
CA VAL A 123 24.87 -21.03 -16.83
C VAL A 123 26.36 -21.34 -16.85
N ASN A 124 27.11 -20.75 -17.79
CA ASN A 124 28.55 -20.98 -17.91
C ASN A 124 29.32 -20.48 -16.69
N LEU A 125 28.94 -19.32 -16.14
CA LEU A 125 29.56 -18.78 -14.92
C LEU A 125 29.28 -19.68 -13.71
N ILE A 126 28.02 -20.11 -13.56
CA ILE A 126 27.57 -21.00 -12.49
C ILE A 126 28.31 -22.35 -12.58
N GLN A 127 28.40 -22.94 -13.77
CA GLN A 127 29.08 -24.22 -13.98
C GLN A 127 30.58 -24.15 -13.67
N LYS A 128 31.23 -23.03 -14.00
CA LYS A 128 32.69 -22.87 -13.81
C LYS A 128 33.09 -22.49 -12.39
N HIS A 129 32.34 -21.57 -11.77
CA HIS A 129 32.74 -20.94 -10.49
C HIS A 129 31.81 -21.28 -9.32
N GLY A 130 30.68 -21.97 -9.57
CA GLY A 130 29.73 -22.36 -8.53
C GLY A 130 29.10 -21.14 -7.86
N THR A 131 29.31 -20.99 -6.55
CA THR A 131 28.82 -19.86 -5.74
C THR A 131 29.85 -18.76 -5.52
N ASP A 132 31.06 -18.84 -6.08
CA ASP A 132 32.08 -17.80 -5.88
C ASP A 132 31.92 -16.63 -6.87
N PHE A 133 31.15 -15.61 -6.45
CA PHE A 133 30.92 -14.42 -7.28
C PHE A 133 32.16 -13.54 -7.46
N LYS A 134 33.15 -13.66 -6.57
CA LYS A 134 34.41 -12.92 -6.70
C LYS A 134 35.23 -13.52 -7.83
N ALA A 135 35.36 -14.85 -7.87
CA ALA A 135 35.99 -15.57 -8.97
C ALA A 135 35.29 -15.29 -10.32
N MET A 136 33.95 -15.32 -10.34
CA MET A 136 33.17 -14.95 -11.54
C MET A 136 33.48 -13.54 -12.04
N SER A 137 33.66 -12.57 -11.14
CA SER A 137 33.95 -11.19 -11.52
C SER A 137 35.30 -11.03 -12.22
N PHE A 138 36.29 -11.87 -11.90
CA PHE A 138 37.61 -11.87 -12.52
C PHE A 138 37.68 -12.66 -13.83
N ASP A 139 36.63 -13.40 -14.20
CA ASP A 139 36.60 -14.18 -15.44
C ASP A 139 36.37 -13.28 -16.66
N ARG A 140 37.45 -12.77 -17.24
CA ARG A 140 37.40 -11.86 -18.41
C ARG A 140 36.74 -12.47 -19.66
N LYS A 141 36.69 -13.81 -19.76
CA LYS A 141 36.12 -14.49 -20.93
C LYS A 141 34.61 -14.62 -20.81
N LEU A 142 34.11 -15.03 -19.64
CA LEU A 142 32.68 -15.23 -19.40
C LEU A 142 31.96 -13.97 -18.91
N ASN A 143 32.69 -13.03 -18.31
CA ASN A 143 32.20 -11.73 -17.84
C ASN A 143 32.83 -10.58 -18.65
N PRO A 144 32.51 -10.43 -19.95
CA PRO A 144 33.13 -9.43 -20.82
C PRO A 144 32.85 -7.99 -20.36
N PHE A 145 31.69 -7.75 -19.75
CA PHE A 145 31.29 -6.44 -19.23
C PHE A 145 31.84 -6.13 -17.84
N GLN A 146 32.69 -7.01 -17.28
CA GLN A 146 33.34 -6.82 -15.99
C GLN A 146 32.35 -6.46 -14.87
N LEU A 147 31.24 -7.17 -14.83
CA LEU A 147 30.21 -6.98 -13.81
C LEU A 147 30.78 -7.23 -12.41
N ASN A 148 30.41 -6.35 -11.48
CA ASN A 148 30.81 -6.45 -10.09
C ASN A 148 30.16 -7.68 -9.43
N PRO A 149 30.75 -8.28 -8.38
CA PRO A 149 30.18 -9.46 -7.69
C PRO A 149 28.72 -9.29 -7.26
N ARG A 150 28.33 -8.08 -6.84
CA ARG A 150 26.95 -7.75 -6.48
C ARG A 150 26.00 -7.79 -7.67
N GLN A 151 26.46 -7.34 -8.84
CA GLN A 151 25.66 -7.34 -10.08
C GLN A 151 25.51 -8.78 -10.59
N LEU A 152 26.59 -9.55 -10.57
CA LEU A 152 26.59 -10.98 -10.93
C LEU A 152 25.64 -11.77 -10.03
N GLN A 153 25.72 -11.60 -8.71
CA GLN A 153 24.78 -12.26 -7.81
C GLN A 153 23.33 -11.91 -8.16
N ARG A 154 23.03 -10.63 -8.41
CA ARG A 154 21.68 -10.22 -8.78
C ARG A 154 21.22 -10.88 -10.08
N GLN A 155 22.09 -10.97 -11.09
CA GLN A 155 21.76 -11.60 -12.37
C GLN A 155 21.56 -13.11 -12.23
N VAL A 156 22.46 -13.81 -11.51
CA VAL A 156 22.34 -15.25 -11.24
C VAL A 156 21.06 -15.55 -10.45
N VAL A 157 20.76 -14.80 -9.40
CA VAL A 157 19.52 -14.97 -8.62
C VAL A 157 18.28 -14.72 -9.47
N ASN A 158 18.32 -13.71 -10.35
CA ASN A 158 17.21 -13.45 -11.28
C ASN A 158 17.03 -14.58 -12.30
N TYR A 159 18.14 -15.12 -12.83
CA TYR A 159 18.15 -16.27 -13.72
C TYR A 159 17.56 -17.52 -13.06
N LEU A 160 18.00 -17.86 -11.84
CA LEU A 160 17.46 -19.00 -11.11
C LEU A 160 15.97 -18.84 -10.79
N ARG A 161 15.51 -17.64 -10.41
CA ARG A 161 14.09 -17.35 -10.20
C ARG A 161 13.27 -17.48 -11.48
N TRP A 162 13.81 -17.02 -12.61
CA TRP A 162 13.15 -17.19 -13.90
C TRP A 162 13.09 -18.67 -14.29
N HIS A 163 14.18 -19.43 -14.11
CA HIS A 163 14.22 -20.86 -14.39
C HIS A 163 13.24 -21.65 -13.51
N GLN A 164 13.15 -21.31 -12.22
CA GLN A 164 12.15 -21.90 -11.31
C GLN A 164 10.72 -21.63 -11.76
N ALA A 165 10.44 -20.43 -12.28
CA ALA A 165 9.11 -20.06 -12.76
C ALA A 165 8.77 -20.67 -14.13
N ALA A 166 9.75 -20.76 -15.04
CA ALA A 166 9.56 -21.29 -16.39
C ALA A 166 9.55 -22.83 -16.42
N PHE A 167 10.41 -23.47 -15.61
CA PHE A 167 10.64 -24.92 -15.60
C PHE A 167 10.62 -25.47 -14.17
N PRO A 168 9.46 -25.44 -13.47
CA PRO A 168 9.39 -25.79 -12.05
C PRO A 168 9.79 -27.24 -11.75
N ALA A 169 9.39 -28.20 -12.60
CA ALA A 169 9.74 -29.62 -12.41
C ALA A 169 11.25 -29.87 -12.53
N ALA A 170 11.87 -29.37 -13.61
CA ALA A 170 13.31 -29.51 -13.84
C ALA A 170 14.14 -28.79 -12.76
N PHE A 171 13.66 -27.63 -12.29
CA PHE A 171 14.32 -26.92 -11.19
C PHE A 171 14.25 -27.71 -9.88
N ALA A 172 13.09 -28.28 -9.54
CA ALA A 172 12.94 -29.09 -8.32
C ALA A 172 13.84 -30.34 -8.34
N GLU A 173 13.99 -31.00 -9.49
CA GLU A 173 14.93 -32.11 -9.66
C GLU A 173 16.39 -31.68 -9.47
N ALA A 174 16.78 -30.53 -10.03
CA ALA A 174 18.13 -30.01 -9.89
C ALA A 174 18.46 -29.61 -8.44
N GLU A 175 17.49 -29.03 -7.72
CA GLU A 175 17.62 -28.68 -6.30
C GLU A 175 17.67 -29.94 -5.41
N ALA A 176 16.87 -30.96 -5.72
CA ALA A 176 16.90 -32.25 -5.01
C ALA A 176 18.24 -32.99 -5.21
N LYS A 177 18.87 -32.86 -6.39
CA LYS A 177 20.23 -33.36 -6.66
C LYS A 177 21.32 -32.52 -6.00
N GLY A 178 20.97 -31.37 -5.40
CA GLY A 178 21.92 -30.45 -4.77
C GLY A 178 22.81 -29.69 -5.76
N TRP A 179 22.41 -29.60 -7.03
CA TRP A 179 23.23 -28.92 -8.05
C TRP A 179 23.20 -27.40 -7.87
N PHE A 180 22.04 -26.84 -7.55
CA PHE A 180 21.87 -25.42 -7.28
C PHE A 180 20.85 -25.22 -6.14
N SER A 181 21.08 -24.23 -5.27
CA SER A 181 20.10 -23.79 -4.28
C SER A 181 19.90 -22.28 -4.37
N LEU A 182 18.65 -21.83 -4.58
CA LEU A 182 18.35 -20.41 -4.66
C LEU A 182 18.74 -19.66 -3.38
N ALA A 183 18.62 -20.33 -2.22
CA ALA A 183 19.01 -19.78 -0.94
C ALA A 183 20.52 -19.53 -0.87
N GLU A 184 21.34 -20.50 -1.29
CA GLU A 184 22.80 -20.38 -1.29
C GLU A 184 23.27 -19.24 -2.20
N TYR A 185 22.79 -19.19 -3.44
CA TYR A 185 23.15 -18.11 -4.37
C TYR A 185 22.66 -16.72 -3.91
N SER A 186 21.68 -16.65 -3.01
CA SER A 186 21.18 -15.39 -2.46
C SER A 186 21.98 -14.84 -1.27
N ASP A 187 22.86 -15.66 -0.65
CA ASP A 187 23.63 -15.22 0.52
C ASP A 187 24.69 -14.18 0.10
N PRO A 188 24.68 -12.96 0.69
CA PRO A 188 25.67 -11.93 0.38
C PRO A 188 27.12 -12.30 0.72
N ARG A 189 27.36 -13.30 1.58
CA ARG A 189 28.72 -13.74 1.96
C ARG A 189 29.53 -14.26 0.78
N HIS A 190 28.85 -14.91 -0.17
CA HIS A 190 29.47 -15.42 -1.40
C HIS A 190 30.05 -14.33 -2.31
N ARG A 191 29.75 -13.04 -2.07
CA ARG A 191 30.37 -11.91 -2.78
C ARG A 191 31.84 -11.71 -2.44
N LEU A 192 32.27 -12.15 -1.25
CA LEU A 192 33.60 -11.89 -0.73
C LEU A 192 34.65 -12.92 -1.21
N GLY A 193 34.19 -13.95 -1.92
CA GLY A 193 34.97 -15.12 -2.32
C GLY A 193 34.98 -16.19 -1.22
N LYS A 194 35.21 -17.45 -1.61
CA LYS A 194 35.54 -18.49 -0.62
C LYS A 194 36.97 -18.25 -0.14
N LYS A 195 37.17 -18.23 1.18
CA LYS A 195 38.52 -18.21 1.77
C LYS A 195 39.19 -19.56 1.57
#